data_AF-A0A6M0FMA7-F1
#
_entry.id   AF-A0A6M0FMA7-F1
#
_cell.length_a   1.000
_cell.length_b   1.000
_cell.length_c   1.000
_cell.angle_alpha   90.00
_cell.angle_beta   90.00
_cell.angle_gamma   90.00
#
_symmetry.space_group_name_H-M   'P 1'
#
loop_
_entity.id
_entity.type
_entity.pdbx_description
1 polymer ?
#
loop_
_entity_poly.entity_id
_entity_poly.type
_entity_poly.pdbx_seq_one_letter_code
_entity_poly.pdbx_strand_id
1 'polypeptide(L)' 'MLVIEAKLKGSQNQYKVLDEMILTGQFIRNSCLRYWMDNKDVKRNDLQKLC' A
#
# COMPACT_ATOMS: atom_id res chain seq x y z
N MET A 1 -9.56 0.29 5.68
CA MET A 1 -8.21 0.90 5.59
C MET A 1 -7.34 0.25 6.64
N LEU A 2 -6.23 -0.38 6.26
CA LEU A 2 -5.30 -0.94 7.25
C LEU A 2 -4.43 0.20 7.78
N VAL A 3 -4.38 0.37 9.10
CA VAL A 3 -3.46 1.29 9.76
C VAL A 3 -2.13 0.56 9.94
N ILE A 4 -1.05 1.13 9.42
CA ILE A 4 0.30 0.60 9.57
C ILE A 4 1.03 1.56 10.51
N GLU A 5 1.49 1.05 11.65
CA GLU A 5 2.21 1.84 12.65
C GLU A 5 3.51 1.14 13.01
N ALA A 6 4.59 1.92 13.17
CA ALA A 6 5.88 1.42 13.60
C ALA A 6 6.43 2.29 14.74
N LYS A 7 6.82 1.66 15.85
CA LYS A 7 7.48 2.36 16.96
C LYS A 7 8.97 2.48 16.69
N LEU A 8 9.36 3.53 15.96
CA LEU A 8 10.73 3.81 15.56
C LEU A 8 11.24 5.09 16.22
N LYS A 9 12.54 5.17 16.50
CA LYS A 9 13.23 6.41 16.88
C LYS A 9 13.94 6.94 15.63
N GLY A 10 13.60 8.16 15.21
CA GLY A 10 14.16 8.79 14.02
C GLY A 10 14.11 10.30 14.08
N SER A 11 14.76 10.94 13.11
CA SER A 11 14.62 12.39 12.90
C SER A 11 13.29 12.70 12.21
N GLN A 12 12.86 13.96 12.27
CA GLN A 12 11.62 14.40 11.61
C GLN A 12 11.62 14.09 10.10
N ASN A 13 12.78 14.17 9.43
CA ASN A 13 12.90 13.84 8.01
C ASN A 13 12.69 12.34 7.76
N GLN A 14 13.20 11.46 8.64
CA GLN A 14 13.00 10.02 8.49
C GLN A 14 11.53 9.64 8.67
N TYR A 15 10.82 10.27 9.61
CA TYR A 15 9.39 10.05 9.78
C TYR A 15 8.59 10.51 8.56
N LYS A 16 8.91 11.67 7.97
CA LYS A 16 8.26 12.12 6.73
C LYS A 16 8.42 11.13 5.58
N VAL A 17 9.62 10.62 5.37
CA VAL A 17 9.88 9.60 4.35
C VAL A 17 9.09 8.33 4.63
N LEU A 18 9.02 7.90 5.89
CA LEU A 18 8.22 6.74 6.28
C LEU A 18 6.73 6.94 5.98
N ASP A 19 6.17 8.11 6.31
CA ASP A 19 4.78 8.45 6.04
C ASP A 19 4.48 8.43 4.54
N GLU A 20 5.35 9.00 3.72
CA GLU A 20 5.23 8.97 2.25
C GLU A 20 5.26 7.54 1.70
N MET A 21 6.15 6.69 2.24
CA MET A 21 6.23 5.26 1.86
C MET A 21 4.98 4.48 2.26
N ILE A 22 4.44 4.73 3.46
CA ILE A 22 3.20 4.11 3.94
C ILE A 22 2.02 4.51 3.05
N LEU A 23 1.88 5.81 2.74
CA LEU A 23 0.83 6.32 1.86
C LEU A 23 0.92 5.70 0.46
N THR A 24 2.12 5.61 -0.10
CA THR A 24 2.34 4.98 -1.41
C THR A 24 1.96 3.51 -1.40
N GLY A 25 2.41 2.75 -0.39
CA GLY A 25 2.05 1.33 -0.26
C GLY A 25 0.55 1.11 -0.05
N GLN A 26 -0.11 1.98 0.72
CA GLN A 26 -1.56 1.96 0.89
C GLN A 26 -2.30 2.26 -0.41
N PHE A 27 -1.83 3.24 -1.19
CA PHE A 27 -2.41 3.58 -2.48
C PHE A 27 -2.38 2.40 -3.45
N ILE A 28 -1.22 1.76 -3.61
CA ILE A 28 -1.07 0.59 -4.50
C ILE A 28 -1.97 -0.55 -4.02
N ARG A 29 -1.94 -0.88 -2.72
CA ARG A 29 -2.79 -1.92 -2.15
C ARG A 29 -4.28 -1.64 -2.38
N ASN A 30 -4.73 -0.42 -2.14
CA ASN A 30 -6.13 -0.06 -2.33
C ASN A 30 -6.53 -0.14 -3.81
N SER A 31 -5.63 0.18 -4.73
CA SER A 31 -5.83 0.03 -6.18
C SER A 31 -5.97 -1.45 -6.58
N CYS A 32 -5.09 -2.32 -6.08
CA CYS A 32 -5.20 -3.78 -6.32
C CYS A 32 -6.49 -4.35 -5.74
N LEU A 33 -6.89 -3.93 -4.54
CA LEU A 33 -8.14 -4.38 -3.92
C LEU A 33 -9.36 -3.92 -4.71
N ARG A 34 -9.39 -2.66 -5.16
CA ARG A 34 -10.47 -2.15 -6.00
C ARG A 34 -10.59 -2.95 -7.29
N TYR A 35 -9.46 -3.17 -7.98
CA TYR A 35 -9.42 -3.98 -9.19
C TYR A 35 -9.92 -5.41 -8.95
N TRP A 36 -9.56 -6.04 -7.83
CA TRP A 36 -10.04 -7.37 -7.48
C TRP A 36 -11.55 -7.41 -7.21
N MET A 37 -12.11 -6.37 -6.59
CA MET A 37 -13.55 -6.28 -6.32
C MET A 37 -14.38 -6.05 -7.58
N ASP A 38 -13.85 -5.29 -8.53
CA ASP A 38 -14.60 -4.84 -9.71
C ASP A 38 -14.58 -5.86 -10.87
N ASN A 39 -13.69 -6.86 -10.83
CA ASN A 39 -13.49 -7.83 -11.91
C ASN A 39 -13.72 -9.28 -11.44
N LYS A 40 -14.23 -10.14 -12.35
CA LYS A 40 -14.36 -11.59 -12.11
C LYS A 40 -13.10 -12.33 -12.57
N ASP A 41 -12.83 -13.49 -11.96
CA ASP A 41 -11.73 -14.39 -12.32
C ASP A 41 -10.31 -13.79 -12.24
N VAL A 42 -10.13 -12.74 -11.44
CA VAL A 42 -8.83 -12.11 -11.19
C VAL A 42 -7.91 -13.09 -10.46
N LYS A 43 -6.75 -13.38 -11.06
CA LYS A 43 -5.73 -14.25 -10.45
C LYS A 43 -4.70 -13.44 -9.70
N ARG A 44 -3.94 -14.12 -8.85
CA ARG A 44 -2.82 -13.51 -8.09
C ARG A 44 -1.81 -12.80 -9.00
N ASN A 45 -1.49 -13.39 -10.16
CA ASN A 45 -0.54 -12.81 -11.11
C ASN A 45 -1.04 -11.50 -11.74
N ASP A 46 -2.36 -11.29 -11.83
CA ASP A 46 -2.92 -10.06 -12.37
C ASP A 46 -2.80 -8.91 -11.37
N LEU A 47 -2.97 -9.20 -10.08
CA LEU A 47 -2.74 -8.23 -9.00
C LEU A 47 -1.26 -7.88 -8.83
N GLN A 48 -0.35 -8.82 -9.11
CA GLN A 48 1.10 -8.56 -9.05
C GLN A 48 1.59 -7.59 -10.14
N LYS A 49 0.89 -7.48 -11.27
CA LYS A 49 1.24 -6.52 -12.33
C LYS A 49 0.91 -5.06 -11.98
N LEU A 50 0.15 -4.84 -10.92
CA LEU A 50 -0.30 -3.51 -10.49
C LEU A 50 0.66 -2.84 -9.48
N CYS A 51 1.77 -3.49 -9.15
CA CYS A 51 2.75 -3.06 -8.16
C CYS A 51 4.17 -3.38 -8.66
#